data_AF-A0A151R1X3-F1
#
_entry.id   AF-A0A151R1X3-F1
#
_cell.length_a   1.000
_cell.length_b   1.000
_cell.length_c   1.000
_cell.angle_alpha   90.00
_cell.angle_beta   90.00
_cell.angle_gamma   90.00
#
_symmetry.space_group_name_H-M   'P 1'
#
loop_
_entity.id
_entity.type
_entity.pdbx_description
1 polymer ?
#
loop_
_entity_poly.entity_id
_entity_poly.type
_entity_poly.pdbx_seq_one_letter_code
_entity_poly.pdbx_strand_id
1 'polypeptide(L)'
;MVREDASVSISLIQERISGQFNYKVSYRKAWKAKQKAIERVYGDWSDSYDLLPRWLDRIVECCPGSVYKLETTEYVSNNIVDPNFHQFRRVFWTFKPACDAFNYTKPIIQIDGTFLYGKYRGTLLI
;
A
#
# COMPACT_ATOMS: atom_id res chain seq x y z
N MET A 1 -11.07 11.55 -13.79
CA MET A 1 -11.81 10.80 -12.74
C MET A 1 -10.86 10.04 -11.84
N VAL A 2 -10.59 8.73 -12.04
CA VAL A 2 -9.76 7.94 -11.10
C VAL A 2 -8.30 8.41 -11.04
N ARG A 3 -7.77 8.90 -12.18
CA ARG A 3 -6.42 9.48 -12.25
C ARG A 3 -6.26 10.81 -11.51
N GLU A 4 -7.36 11.55 -11.35
CA GLU A 4 -7.36 12.83 -10.62
C GLU A 4 -7.67 12.59 -9.15
N ASP A 5 -8.60 11.68 -8.86
CA ASP A 5 -9.01 11.31 -7.51
C ASP A 5 -9.42 9.83 -7.48
N ALA A 6 -8.59 9.01 -6.81
CA ALA A 6 -8.87 7.59 -6.59
C ALA A 6 -9.99 7.36 -5.56
N SER A 7 -10.32 8.35 -4.72
CA SER A 7 -11.35 8.24 -3.69
C SER A 7 -12.78 8.45 -4.22
N VAL A 8 -12.91 8.92 -5.47
CA VAL A 8 -14.19 9.22 -6.14
C VAL A 8 -15.30 8.19 -5.85
N SER A 9 -16.47 8.66 -5.42
CA SER A 9 -17.56 7.78 -5.01
C SER A 9 -18.13 6.97 -6.19
N ILE A 10 -18.61 5.76 -5.90
CA ILE A 10 -19.21 4.91 -6.94
C ILE A 10 -20.51 5.53 -7.50
N SER A 11 -21.28 6.22 -6.65
CA SER A 11 -22.49 6.93 -7.07
C SER A 11 -22.19 7.99 -8.14
N LEU A 12 -21.14 8.78 -7.95
CA LEU A 12 -20.72 9.79 -8.93
C LEU A 12 -20.24 9.16 -10.24
N ILE A 13 -19.56 8.01 -10.18
CA ILE A 13 -19.20 7.23 -11.38
C ILE A 13 -20.46 6.78 -12.13
N GLN A 14 -21.47 6.25 -11.43
CA GLN A 14 -22.72 5.81 -12.04
C GLN A 14 -23.48 6.98 -12.67
N GLU A 15 -23.57 8.13 -11.99
CA GLU A 15 -24.22 9.34 -12.47
C GLU A 15 -23.58 9.81 -13.78
N ARG A 16 -22.25 9.91 -13.83
CA ARG A 16 -21.54 10.33 -15.05
C ARG A 16 -21.72 9.36 -16.21
N ILE A 17 -21.65 8.05 -15.96
CA ILE A 17 -21.88 7.05 -17.01
C ILE A 17 -23.32 7.15 -17.54
N SER A 18 -24.30 7.32 -16.64
CA SER A 18 -25.70 7.49 -17.03
C SER A 18 -25.91 8.76 -17.84
N GLY A 19 -25.31 9.89 -17.45
CA GLY A 19 -25.43 11.16 -18.18
C GLY A 19 -24.76 11.14 -19.56
N GLN A 20 -23.64 10.43 -19.70
CA GLN A 20 -22.88 10.40 -20.96
C GLN A 20 -23.40 9.36 -21.96
N PHE A 21 -23.77 8.18 -21.48
CA PHE A 21 -24.09 7.03 -22.35
C PHE A 21 -25.56 6.64 -22.29
N ASN A 22 -26.39 7.36 -21.52
CA ASN A 22 -27.78 7.02 -21.25
C ASN A 22 -27.95 5.56 -20.76
N TYR A 23 -26.95 5.04 -20.05
CA TYR A 23 -26.89 3.64 -19.60
C TYR A 23 -26.72 3.57 -18.09
N LYS A 24 -27.66 2.86 -17.44
CA LYS A 24 -27.65 2.69 -15.98
C LYS A 24 -26.78 1.51 -15.58
N VAL A 25 -25.54 1.79 -15.18
CA VAL A 25 -24.62 0.79 -14.60
C VAL A 25 -25.04 0.41 -13.18
N SER A 26 -24.93 -0.89 -12.85
CA SER A 26 -25.09 -1.35 -11.47
C SER A 26 -23.88 -1.00 -10.59
N TYR A 27 -24.12 -0.78 -9.29
CA TYR A 27 -23.07 -0.41 -8.33
C TYR A 27 -21.87 -1.34 -8.39
N ARG A 28 -22.11 -2.66 -8.38
CA ARG A 28 -21.05 -3.69 -8.42
C ARG A 28 -20.19 -3.62 -9.68
N LYS A 29 -20.79 -3.30 -10.84
CA LYS A 29 -20.03 -3.12 -12.10
C LYS A 29 -19.16 -1.86 -12.04
N ALA A 30 -19.72 -0.74 -11.60
CA ALA A 30 -18.97 0.51 -11.42
C ALA A 30 -17.82 0.33 -10.42
N TRP A 31 -18.05 -0.34 -9.29
CA TRP A 31 -17.02 -0.62 -8.30
C TRP A 31 -15.89 -1.47 -8.86
N LYS A 32 -16.20 -2.58 -9.55
CA LYS A 32 -15.15 -3.41 -10.19
C LYS A 32 -14.37 -2.63 -11.26
N ALA A 33 -15.05 -1.81 -12.06
CA ALA A 33 -14.40 -0.97 -13.06
C ALA A 33 -13.48 0.08 -12.41
N LYS A 34 -13.90 0.68 -11.29
CA LYS A 34 -13.07 1.58 -10.49
C LYS A 34 -11.80 0.89 -10.00
N GLN A 35 -11.90 -0.31 -9.41
CA GLN A 35 -10.73 -1.05 -8.94
C GLN A 35 -9.74 -1.33 -10.08
N LYS A 36 -10.21 -1.80 -11.24
CA LYS A 36 -9.36 -2.01 -12.42
C LYS A 36 -8.71 -0.72 -12.94
N ALA A 37 -9.44 0.40 -12.87
CA ALA A 37 -8.90 1.70 -13.26
C ALA A 37 -7.83 2.19 -12.28
N ILE A 38 -8.00 1.94 -10.96
CA ILE A 38 -6.99 2.22 -9.95
C ILE A 38 -5.73 1.41 -10.23
N GLU A 39 -5.87 0.09 -10.38
CA GLU A 39 -4.75 -0.81 -10.69
C GLU A 39 -3.98 -0.35 -11.94
N ARG A 40 -4.71 0.06 -13.00
CA ARG A 40 -4.07 0.55 -14.24
C ARG A 40 -3.31 1.86 -14.07
N VAL A 41 -3.72 2.73 -13.16
CA VAL A 41 -3.12 4.07 -12.98
C VAL A 41 -2.01 4.07 -11.94
N TYR A 42 -2.22 3.38 -10.83
CA TYR A 42 -1.35 3.44 -9.65
C TYR A 42 -0.52 2.16 -9.45
N GLY A 43 -0.75 1.12 -10.25
CA GLY A 43 -0.21 -0.21 -10.01
C GLY A 43 -1.13 -1.03 -9.12
N ASP A 44 -0.86 -2.33 -9.08
CA ASP A 44 -1.57 -3.25 -8.20
C ASP A 44 -0.91 -3.36 -6.82
N TRP A 45 -1.47 -4.24 -5.99
CA TRP A 45 -0.94 -4.47 -4.65
C TRP A 45 0.46 -5.07 -4.68
N SER A 46 0.78 -5.94 -5.63
CA SER A 46 2.11 -6.55 -5.76
C SER A 46 3.13 -5.50 -6.17
N ASP A 47 2.81 -4.64 -7.13
CA ASP A 47 3.66 -3.52 -7.56
C ASP A 47 4.05 -2.63 -6.37
N SER A 48 3.12 -2.44 -5.42
CA SER A 48 3.37 -1.66 -4.20
C SER A 48 4.40 -2.32 -3.27
N TYR A 49 4.37 -3.65 -3.12
CA TYR A 49 5.36 -4.39 -2.33
C TYR A 49 6.71 -4.47 -3.04
N ASP A 50 6.72 -4.57 -4.37
CA ASP A 50 7.95 -4.56 -5.16
C ASP A 50 8.66 -3.20 -5.12
N LEU A 51 7.89 -2.10 -5.02
CA LEU A 51 8.43 -0.75 -4.87
C LEU A 51 8.97 -0.46 -3.45
N LEU A 52 8.43 -1.15 -2.44
CA LEU A 52 8.67 -0.86 -1.02
C LEU A 52 10.17 -0.81 -0.64
N PRO A 53 11.05 -1.76 -1.02
CA PRO A 53 12.47 -1.70 -0.67
C PRO A 53 13.14 -0.42 -1.18
N ARG A 54 12.88 -0.08 -2.45
CA ARG A 54 13.43 1.14 -3.07
C ARG A 54 12.92 2.41 -2.38
N TRP A 55 11.68 2.40 -1.92
CA TRP A 55 11.13 3.52 -1.16
C TRP A 55 11.79 3.66 0.23
N LEU A 56 12.04 2.53 0.92
CA LEU A 56 12.76 2.51 2.20
C LEU A 56 14.19 3.02 2.05
N ASP A 57 14.89 2.63 0.99
CA ASP A 57 16.23 3.14 0.69
C ASP A 57 16.21 4.66 0.50
N ARG A 58 15.24 5.18 -0.27
CA ARG A 58 15.07 6.63 -0.45
C ARG A 58 14.78 7.37 0.84
N ILE A 59 14.07 6.78 1.79
CA ILE A 59 13.87 7.39 3.12
C ILE A 59 15.20 7.60 3.83
N VAL A 60 16.06 6.58 3.83
CA VAL A 60 17.35 6.65 4.53
C VAL A 60 18.27 7.66 3.85
N GLU A 61 18.27 7.72 2.51
CA GLU A 61 19.04 8.71 1.76
C GLU A 61 18.56 10.15 2.01
N CYS A 62 17.25 10.39 2.01
CA CYS A 62 16.68 11.72 2.23
C CYS A 62 16.76 12.17 3.69
N CYS A 63 16.77 11.23 4.63
CA CYS A 63 16.87 11.51 6.07
C CYS A 63 17.94 10.60 6.71
N PRO A 64 19.24 10.94 6.56
CA PRO A 64 20.34 10.14 7.09
C PRO A 64 20.19 9.85 8.58
N GLY A 65 20.42 8.60 8.96
CA GLY A 65 20.22 8.09 10.33
C GLY A 65 18.83 7.52 10.59
N SER A 66 17.89 7.59 9.63
CA SER A 66 16.69 6.77 9.65
C SER A 66 17.07 5.30 9.46
N VAL A 67 16.29 4.38 10.02
CA VAL A 67 16.60 2.95 10.00
C VAL A 67 15.37 2.18 9.57
N TYR A 68 15.56 1.15 8.75
CA TYR A 68 14.52 0.18 8.45
C TYR A 68 15.06 -1.24 8.54
N LYS A 69 14.16 -2.19 8.75
CA LYS A 69 14.42 -3.63 8.68
C LYS A 69 13.29 -4.30 7.92
N LEU A 70 13.59 -4.73 6.70
CA LEU A 70 12.68 -5.50 5.86
C LEU A 70 12.93 -7.00 6.08
N GLU A 71 11.89 -7.74 6.39
CA GLU A 71 11.93 -9.21 6.50
C GLU A 71 11.09 -9.84 5.40
N THR A 72 11.74 -10.72 4.63
CA THR A 72 11.13 -11.51 3.58
C THR A 72 11.37 -13.01 3.83
N THR A 73 10.60 -13.86 3.17
CA THR A 73 10.81 -15.31 3.11
C THR A 73 10.94 -15.76 1.67
N GLU A 74 11.51 -16.95 1.46
CA GLU A 74 11.57 -17.56 0.12
C GLU A 74 10.16 -17.72 -0.46
N TYR A 75 10.03 -17.44 -1.75
CA TYR A 75 8.81 -17.73 -2.49
C TYR A 75 8.88 -19.15 -3.05
N VAL A 76 7.90 -19.98 -2.69
CA VAL A 76 7.80 -21.37 -3.16
C VAL A 76 6.59 -21.51 -4.09
N SER A 77 6.86 -21.98 -5.31
CA SER A 77 5.84 -22.32 -6.31
C SER A 77 6.05 -23.75 -6.77
N ASN A 78 5.01 -24.58 -6.71
CA ASN A 78 5.08 -26.01 -7.09
C ASN A 78 6.21 -26.80 -6.38
N ASN A 79 6.43 -26.53 -5.08
CA ASN A 79 7.52 -27.10 -4.27
C ASN A 79 8.94 -26.75 -4.75
N ILE A 80 9.08 -25.71 -5.58
CA ILE A 80 10.37 -25.19 -6.04
C ILE A 80 10.49 -23.75 -5.53
N VAL A 81 11.64 -23.42 -4.96
CA VAL A 81 11.98 -22.04 -4.58
C VAL A 81 12.26 -21.24 -5.84
N ASP A 82 11.55 -20.14 -6.06
CA ASP A 82 11.85 -19.23 -7.16
C ASP A 82 12.86 -18.19 -6.69
N PRO A 83 14.08 -18.13 -7.26
CA PRO A 83 15.12 -17.20 -6.83
C PRO A 83 14.78 -15.73 -7.17
N ASN A 84 13.83 -15.49 -8.08
CA ASN A 84 13.48 -14.13 -8.50
C ASN A 84 12.47 -13.46 -7.57
N PHE A 85 11.77 -14.23 -6.74
CA PHE A 85 10.69 -13.73 -5.90
C PHE A 85 10.95 -14.00 -4.43
N HIS A 86 10.59 -13.04 -3.61
CA HIS A 86 10.59 -13.16 -2.17
C HIS A 86 9.22 -12.76 -1.65
N GLN A 87 8.70 -13.50 -0.68
CA GLN A 87 7.44 -13.17 -0.04
C GLN A 87 7.68 -12.14 1.06
N PHE A 88 6.99 -11.00 0.98
CA PHE A 88 6.97 -10.01 2.05
C PHE A 88 6.39 -10.63 3.33
N ARG A 89 7.10 -10.45 4.46
CA ARG A 89 6.62 -10.87 5.78
C ARG A 89 6.27 -9.68 6.66
N ARG A 90 7.20 -8.76 6.84
CA ARG A 90 7.02 -7.53 7.63
C ARG A 90 8.14 -6.54 7.35
N VAL A 91 7.89 -5.28 7.70
CA VAL A 91 8.92 -4.25 7.74
C VAL A 91 8.77 -3.45 9.01
N PHE A 92 9.90 -3.04 9.58
CA PHE A 92 9.98 -2.02 10.62
C PHE A 92 10.75 -0.84 10.05
N TRP A 93 10.33 0.38 10.35
CA TRP A 93 11.11 1.57 10.02
C TRP A 93 10.91 2.66 11.07
N THR A 94 11.88 3.56 11.16
CA THR A 94 11.80 4.74 12.01
C THR A 94 12.67 5.86 11.42
N PHE A 95 12.23 7.10 11.61
CA PHE A 95 12.96 8.27 11.14
C PHE A 95 13.96 8.75 12.19
N LYS A 96 15.11 9.29 11.76
CA LYS A 96 16.12 9.84 12.68
C LYS A 96 15.56 10.80 13.72
N PRO A 97 14.67 11.76 13.39
CA PRO A 97 14.09 12.67 14.38
C PRO A 97 13.27 11.95 15.46
N ALA A 98 12.58 10.85 15.11
CA ALA A 98 11.83 10.06 16.08
C ALA A 98 12.77 9.32 17.04
N CYS A 99 13.88 8.77 16.53
CA CYS A 99 14.91 8.17 17.36
C CYS A 99 15.54 9.19 18.32
N ASP A 100 15.83 10.40 17.84
CA ASP A 100 16.43 11.45 18.67
C ASP A 100 15.48 11.96 19.73
N ALA A 101 14.22 12.18 19.37
CA ALA A 101 13.17 12.61 20.28
C ALA A 101 12.95 11.60 21.41
N PHE A 102 13.15 10.30 21.16
CA PHE A 102 12.94 9.26 22.16
C PHE A 102 13.73 9.50 23.46
N ASN A 103 14.96 10.01 23.35
CA ASN A 103 15.82 10.37 24.50
C ASN A 103 15.22 11.46 25.41
N TYR A 104 14.27 12.24 24.89
CA TYR A 104 13.62 13.35 25.60
C TYR A 104 12.15 13.06 25.92
N THR A 105 11.63 11.89 25.53
CA THR A 105 10.26 11.45 25.82
C THR A 105 10.24 10.43 26.95
N LYS A 106 9.04 10.12 27.46
CA LYS A 106 8.88 8.97 28.36
C LYS A 106 9.25 7.70 27.59
N PRO A 107 9.99 6.75 28.19
CA PRO A 107 10.40 5.50 27.53
C PRO A 107 9.23 4.50 27.47
N ILE A 108 8.14 4.93 26.86
CA ILE A 108 6.91 4.16 26.67
C ILE A 108 6.71 4.01 25.17
N ILE A 109 6.55 2.77 24.74
CA ILE A 109 6.17 2.44 23.36
C ILE A 109 4.72 2.00 23.41
N GLN A 110 3.83 2.81 22.83
CA GLN A 110 2.44 2.45 22.58
C GLN A 110 2.32 2.02 21.12
N ILE A 111 1.65 0.90 20.88
CA ILE A 111 1.46 0.36 19.53
C ILE A 111 -0.04 0.29 19.29
N ASP A 112 -0.52 1.01 18.27
CA ASP A 112 -1.86 0.87 17.72
C ASP A 112 -1.81 0.10 16.39
N GLY A 113 -2.94 -0.47 15.97
CA GLY A 113 -3.04 -1.29 14.77
C GLY A 113 -4.19 -0.88 13.87
N THR A 114 -3.89 -0.64 12.59
CA THR A 114 -4.91 -0.42 11.55
C THR A 114 -4.85 -1.52 10.49
N PHE A 115 -6.03 -2.05 10.12
CA PHE A 115 -6.14 -3.08 9.11
C PHE A 115 -6.11 -2.47 7.70
N LEU A 116 -5.24 -3.01 6.84
CA LEU A 116 -5.18 -2.60 5.45
C LEU A 116 -6.26 -3.32 4.65
N TYR A 117 -7.08 -2.56 3.93
CA TYR A 117 -8.18 -3.09 3.10
C TYR A 117 -7.72 -3.68 1.74
N GLY A 118 -6.42 -3.95 1.59
CA GLY A 118 -5.83 -4.48 0.36
C GLY A 118 -5.99 -5.98 0.18
N LYS A 119 -5.61 -6.48 -1.01
CA LYS A 119 -5.68 -7.91 -1.39
C LYS A 119 -5.07 -8.85 -0.33
N TYR A 120 -3.95 -8.44 0.25
CA TYR A 120 -3.17 -9.25 1.20
C TYR A 120 -3.55 -9.04 2.67
N ARG A 121 -4.52 -8.16 2.97
CA ARG A 121 -5.07 -7.93 4.33
C ARG A 121 -4.01 -7.71 5.42
N GLY A 122 -2.95 -6.97 5.10
CA GLY A 122 -1.90 -6.65 6.07
C GLY A 122 -2.42 -5.80 7.23
N THR A 123 -1.60 -5.68 8.26
CA THR A 123 -1.84 -4.79 9.41
C THR A 123 -0.68 -3.80 9.49
N LEU A 124 -0.99 -2.53 9.61
CA LEU A 124 -0.01 -1.49 9.91
C LEU A 124 -0.04 -1.22 11.41
N LEU A 125 1.13 -1.32 12.04
CA LEU A 125 1.33 -0.99 13.45
C LEU A 125 2.00 0.38 13.53
N ILE A 126 1.46 1.28 14.36
CA ILE A 126 1.94 2.68 14.52
C ILE A 126 2.22 2.93 16.01
#